data_AF-A0A9E5SSG3-F1
#
_entry.id   AF-A0A9E5SSG3-F1
#
_cell.length_a   1.000
_cell.length_b   1.000
_cell.length_c   1.000
_cell.angle_alpha   90.00
_cell.angle_beta   90.00
_cell.angle_gamma   90.00
#
_symmetry.space_group_name_H-M   'P 1'
#
loop_
_entity.id
_entity.type
_entity.pdbx_description
1 polymer ?
#
loop_
_entity_poly.entity_id
_entity_poly.type
_entity_poly.pdbx_seq_one_letter_code
_entity_poly.pdbx_strand_id
1 'polypeptide(L)'
;NATGLGKDRPGSPLTANAVFPKNSFVWEINYRGDLKFMHQALAQKEKQNLHVEDGWIYFVHGWTQVIAEVFHIDIAPYFDELDKVAQKYRA
;
A
#
# COMPACT_ATOMS: atom_id res chain seq x y z
N ASN A 1 -4.17 1.04 7.68
CA ASN A 1 -4.06 -0.35 8.14
C ASN A 1 -2.59 -0.73 8.19
N ALA A 2 -2.09 -0.99 9.39
CA ALA A 2 -0.72 -1.45 9.65
C ALA A 2 -0.72 -2.82 10.36
N THR A 3 -1.85 -3.53 10.31
CA THR A 3 -2.03 -4.84 10.92
C THR A 3 -1.74 -5.94 9.90
N GLY A 4 -1.64 -7.20 10.35
CA GLY A 4 -1.57 -8.34 9.43
C GLY A 4 -2.89 -8.69 8.72
N LEU A 5 -4.02 -8.03 9.06
CA LEU A 5 -5.29 -8.24 8.35
C LEU A 5 -5.22 -7.56 6.98
N GLY A 6 -5.60 -8.28 5.94
CA GLY A 6 -5.43 -7.83 4.56
C GLY A 6 -4.18 -8.38 3.88
N LYS A 7 -3.24 -8.94 4.66
CA LYS A 7 -1.92 -9.42 4.21
C LYS A 7 -1.60 -10.85 4.62
N ASP A 8 -1.55 -11.09 5.93
CA ASP A 8 -1.20 -12.39 6.52
C ASP A 8 -2.45 -13.18 6.88
N ARG A 9 -3.54 -12.49 7.19
CA ARG A 9 -4.88 -13.05 7.36
C ARG A 9 -5.87 -12.25 6.52
N PRO A 10 -6.88 -12.88 5.92
CA PRO A 10 -7.89 -12.18 5.13
C PRO A 10 -8.68 -11.21 6.00
N GLY A 11 -9.18 -10.14 5.40
CA GLY A 11 -10.11 -9.21 6.05
C GLY A 11 -9.56 -7.81 6.28
N SER A 12 -10.25 -7.08 7.15
CA SER A 12 -9.99 -5.67 7.46
C SER A 12 -10.04 -5.48 8.98
N PRO A 13 -9.24 -4.57 9.55
CA PRO A 13 -9.40 -4.15 10.94
C PRO A 13 -10.73 -3.41 11.20
N LEU A 14 -11.45 -3.03 10.13
CA LEU A 14 -12.76 -2.41 10.21
C LEU A 14 -13.87 -3.35 9.72
N THR A 15 -15.05 -3.21 10.30
CA THR A 15 -16.25 -3.93 9.84
C THR A 15 -16.68 -3.44 8.46
N ALA A 16 -17.53 -4.22 7.78
CA ALA A 16 -18.09 -3.84 6.48
C ALA A 16 -18.96 -2.57 6.52
N ASN A 17 -19.46 -2.20 7.70
CA ASN A 17 -20.34 -1.03 7.90
C ASN A 17 -19.56 0.25 8.23
N ALA A 18 -18.23 0.18 8.34
CA ALA A 18 -17.42 1.34 8.66
C ALA A 18 -17.50 2.39 7.55
N VAL A 19 -17.78 3.63 7.93
CA VAL A 19 -17.78 4.79 7.02
C VAL A 19 -16.55 5.63 7.31
N PHE A 20 -15.72 5.87 6.30
CA PHE A 20 -14.59 6.77 6.43
C PHE A 20 -15.08 8.23 6.51
N PRO A 21 -14.52 9.06 7.41
CA PRO A 21 -14.84 10.48 7.46
C PRO A 21 -14.50 11.18 6.13
N LYS A 22 -15.24 12.25 5.80
CA LYS A 22 -14.98 13.04 4.59
C LYS A 22 -13.56 13.62 4.59
N ASN A 23 -12.95 13.71 3.42
CA ASN A 23 -11.62 14.30 3.20
C ASN A 23 -10.49 13.60 3.97
N SER A 24 -10.63 12.29 4.23
CA SER A 24 -9.62 11.53 4.99
C SER A 24 -8.54 10.95 4.10
N PHE A 25 -7.34 10.83 4.69
CA PHE A 25 -6.27 9.97 4.19
C PHE A 25 -6.47 8.56 4.72
N VAL A 26 -6.53 7.58 3.83
CA VAL A 26 -6.71 6.16 4.15
C VAL A 26 -5.53 5.38 3.59
N TRP A 27 -4.64 4.97 4.47
CA TRP A 27 -3.41 4.27 4.10
C TRP A 27 -3.54 2.78 4.34
N GLU A 28 -3.38 1.95 3.32
CA GLU A 28 -3.15 0.51 3.47
C GLU A 28 -1.65 0.26 3.41
N ILE A 29 -0.98 0.05 4.56
CA ILE A 29 0.48 -0.16 4.59
C ILE A 29 0.84 -1.56 4.10
N ASN A 30 -0.13 -2.49 4.10
CA ASN A 30 0.06 -3.77 3.44
C ASN A 30 0.16 -3.60 1.92
N TYR A 31 0.85 -4.54 1.26
CA TYR A 31 1.21 -4.44 -0.16
C TYR A 31 0.88 -5.70 -0.97
N ARG A 32 0.45 -6.77 -0.30
CA ARG A 32 0.05 -8.07 -0.85
C ARG A 32 -1.13 -8.64 -0.08
N GLY A 33 -1.85 -9.59 -0.66
CA GLY A 33 -3.02 -10.23 -0.04
C GLY A 33 -4.35 -9.64 -0.52
N ASP A 34 -5.43 -9.85 0.24
CA ASP A 34 -6.78 -9.42 -0.16
C ASP A 34 -7.05 -7.92 0.08
N LEU A 35 -6.22 -7.24 0.87
CA LEU A 35 -6.22 -5.78 1.06
C LEU A 35 -7.63 -5.18 1.31
N LYS A 36 -8.48 -5.90 2.03
CA LYS A 36 -9.92 -5.59 2.12
C LYS A 36 -10.20 -4.18 2.66
N PHE A 37 -9.35 -3.67 3.55
CA PHE A 37 -9.44 -2.30 4.06
C PHE A 37 -9.26 -1.24 2.95
N MET A 38 -8.30 -1.44 2.04
CA MET A 38 -8.12 -0.57 0.87
C MET A 38 -9.35 -0.61 -0.04
N HIS A 39 -9.89 -1.80 -0.32
CA HIS A 39 -11.10 -1.93 -1.14
C HIS A 39 -12.33 -1.26 -0.52
N GLN A 40 -12.49 -1.33 0.81
CA GLN A 40 -13.53 -0.58 1.53
C GLN A 40 -13.37 0.94 1.34
N ALA A 41 -12.13 1.43 1.37
CA ALA A 41 -11.83 2.85 1.17
C ALA A 41 -12.09 3.28 -0.28
N LEU A 42 -11.63 2.49 -1.25
CA LEU A 42 -11.85 2.74 -2.68
C LEU A 42 -13.34 2.80 -3.03
N ALA A 43 -14.16 1.92 -2.45
CA ALA A 43 -15.61 1.93 -2.63
C ALA A 43 -16.29 3.21 -2.09
N GLN A 44 -15.65 3.91 -1.14
CA GLN A 44 -16.15 5.14 -0.54
C GLN A 44 -15.46 6.41 -1.07
N LYS A 45 -14.43 6.25 -1.93
CA LYS A 45 -13.49 7.30 -2.32
C LYS A 45 -14.19 8.54 -2.86
N GLU A 46 -15.02 8.39 -3.89
CA GLU A 46 -15.72 9.52 -4.52
C GLU A 46 -16.72 10.18 -3.57
N LYS A 47 -17.52 9.38 -2.86
CA LYS A 47 -18.58 9.88 -1.97
C LYS A 47 -18.03 10.66 -0.77
N GLN A 48 -16.90 10.23 -0.23
CA GLN A 48 -16.27 10.82 0.95
C GLN A 48 -15.05 11.69 0.61
N ASN A 49 -14.72 11.87 -0.67
CA ASN A 49 -13.51 12.55 -1.12
C ASN A 49 -12.24 12.03 -0.42
N LEU A 50 -12.01 10.71 -0.48
CA LEU A 50 -10.88 10.08 0.20
C LEU A 50 -9.61 10.14 -0.63
N HIS A 51 -8.49 10.35 0.06
CA HIS A 51 -7.18 10.06 -0.48
C HIS A 51 -6.76 8.67 -0.02
N VAL A 52 -6.63 7.73 -0.95
CA VAL A 52 -6.31 6.31 -0.65
C VAL A 52 -4.89 6.02 -1.10
N GLU A 53 -4.06 5.57 -0.16
CA GLU A 53 -2.66 5.22 -0.40
C GLU A 53 -2.45 3.72 -0.35
N ASP A 54 -1.76 3.20 -1.36
CA ASP A 54 -1.36 1.81 -1.51
C ASP A 54 0.06 1.62 -0.96
N GLY A 55 0.23 0.68 -0.03
CA GLY A 55 1.48 0.37 0.63
C GLY A 55 2.54 -0.26 -0.29
N TRP A 56 2.18 -0.62 -1.52
CA TRP A 56 3.12 -1.11 -2.52
C TRP A 56 4.31 -0.17 -2.74
N ILE A 57 4.06 1.12 -2.95
CA ILE A 57 5.14 2.09 -3.22
C ILE A 57 6.08 2.22 -2.02
N TYR A 58 5.52 2.16 -0.80
CA TYR A 58 6.29 2.16 0.44
C TYR A 58 7.16 0.90 0.57
N PHE A 59 6.63 -0.27 0.19
CA PHE A 59 7.38 -1.53 0.17
C PHE A 59 8.59 -1.45 -0.77
N VAL A 60 8.41 -0.93 -1.99
CA VAL A 60 9.50 -0.81 -2.97
C VAL A 60 10.54 0.22 -2.51
N HIS A 61 10.11 1.38 -2.00
CA HIS A 61 11.03 2.37 -1.42
C HIS A 61 11.83 1.79 -0.25
N GLY A 62 11.19 1.06 0.67
CA GLY A 62 11.87 0.48 1.82
C GLY A 62 13.00 -0.47 1.42
N TRP A 63 12.76 -1.37 0.46
CA TRP A 63 13.79 -2.31 0.01
C TRP A 63 14.88 -1.63 -0.82
N THR A 64 14.53 -0.71 -1.72
CA THR A 64 15.52 0.00 -2.53
C THR A 64 16.46 0.84 -1.65
N GLN A 65 15.97 1.48 -0.59
CA GLN A 65 16.81 2.21 0.37
C GLN A 65 17.79 1.29 1.11
N VAL A 66 17.33 0.14 1.61
CA VAL A 66 18.22 -0.81 2.32
C VAL A 66 19.25 -1.42 1.38
N ILE A 67 18.87 -1.76 0.15
CA ILE A 67 19.81 -2.30 -0.86
C ILE A 67 20.86 -1.23 -1.22
N ALA A 68 20.45 0.01 -1.45
CA ALA A 68 21.36 1.11 -1.73
C ALA A 68 22.40 1.30 -0.61
N GLU A 69 21.96 1.23 0.65
CA GLU A 69 22.82 1.35 1.82
C GLU A 69 23.82 0.19 1.94
N VAL A 70 23.35 -1.06 1.80
CA VAL A 70 24.20 -2.26 1.95
C VAL A 70 25.25 -2.37 0.86
N PHE A 71 24.91 -1.98 -0.38
CA PHE A 71 25.79 -2.11 -1.53
C PHE A 71 26.51 -0.82 -1.92
N HIS A 72 26.23 0.29 -1.24
CA HIS A 72 26.78 1.61 -1.55
C HIS A 72 26.58 2.02 -3.01
N ILE A 73 25.39 1.76 -3.55
CA ILE A 73 25.00 2.11 -4.93
C ILE A 73 23.86 3.13 -4.92
N ASP A 74 23.85 4.02 -5.91
CA ASP A 74 22.72 4.93 -6.12
C ASP A 74 21.61 4.23 -6.93
N ILE A 75 20.49 3.98 -6.26
CA ILE A 75 19.30 3.36 -6.86
C ILE A 75 18.25 4.40 -7.25
N ALA A 76 18.31 5.61 -6.71
CA ALA A 76 17.24 6.61 -6.88
C ALA A 76 16.91 6.93 -8.35
N PRO A 77 17.89 7.04 -9.27
CA PRO A 77 17.61 7.26 -10.70
C PRO A 77 16.82 6.14 -11.38
N TYR A 78 16.85 4.92 -10.82
CA TYR A 78 16.26 3.71 -11.40
C TYR A 78 14.95 3.29 -10.74
N PHE A 79 14.45 4.06 -9.76
CA PHE A 79 13.32 3.66 -8.92
C PHE A 79 12.07 3.28 -9.75
N ASP A 80 11.67 4.13 -10.69
CA ASP A 80 10.46 3.89 -11.51
C ASP A 80 10.59 2.63 -12.39
N GLU A 81 11.80 2.28 -12.82
CA GLU A 81 12.05 1.07 -13.60
C GLU A 81 11.97 -0.17 -12.71
N LEU A 82 12.57 -0.11 -11.53
CA LEU A 82 12.52 -1.19 -10.55
C LEU A 82 11.09 -1.45 -10.06
N ASP A 83 10.32 -0.39 -9.81
CA ASP A 83 8.90 -0.51 -9.44
C ASP A 83 8.09 -1.18 -10.56
N LYS A 84 8.26 -0.74 -11.81
CA LYS A 84 7.61 -1.38 -12.98
C LYS A 84 7.93 -2.86 -13.11
N VAL A 85 9.16 -3.27 -12.82
CA VAL A 85 9.55 -4.68 -12.83
C VAL A 85 8.91 -5.41 -11.66
N ALA A 86 9.01 -4.86 -10.45
CA ALA A 86 8.44 -5.46 -9.24
C ALA A 86 6.92 -5.64 -9.33
N GLN A 87 6.21 -4.69 -9.95
CA GLN A 87 4.75 -4.72 -10.11
C GLN A 87 4.28 -5.98 -10.86
N LYS A 88 5.10 -6.50 -11.80
CA LYS A 88 4.81 -7.73 -12.55
C LYS A 88 4.74 -8.98 -11.66
N TYR A 89 5.33 -8.91 -10.47
CA TYR A 89 5.38 -9.98 -9.48
C TYR A 89 4.48 -9.71 -8.27
N ARG A 90 3.67 -8.65 -8.30
CA ARG A 90 2.70 -8.38 -7.25
C ARG A 90 1.60 -9.44 -7.32
N ALA A 91 1.50 -10.25 -6.27
CA ALA A 91 0.51 -11.31 -6.10
C ALA A 91 -0.70 -10.85 -5.28
#